data_AF-A2DZP6-F1
#
_entry.id   AF-A2DZP6-F1
#
_cell.length_a   1.000
_cell.length_b   1.000
_cell.length_c   1.000
_cell.angle_alpha   90.00
_cell.angle_beta   90.00
_cell.angle_gamma   90.00
#
_symmetry.space_group_name_H-M   'P 1'
#
loop_
_entity.id
_entity.type
_entity.pdbx_description
1 polymer ?
#
loop_
_entity_poly.entity_id
_entity_poly.type
_entity_poly.pdbx_seq_one_letter_code
_entity_poly.pdbx_strand_id
1 'polypeptide(L)'
;MEDTKSGAIIIAELNKLLSKMSNHRISPEMQKLIKKYTKDESVNIDDRRIMSQLGDFNYKQSEAYKKFISRFGRDFHHVTYKTLINVMEDYYKNHPDDPIYKKSDKTKPREAKKSTALAIKYFQDNYPLFEYLINDRKNFDVTMIF
;
A
#
# COMPACT_ATOMS: atom_id res chain seq x y z
N MET A 1 11.99 -0.83 35.04
CA MET A 1 11.66 -0.88 33.59
C MET A 1 11.22 0.51 33.13
N GLU A 2 12.05 1.54 33.31
CA GLU A 2 11.76 2.94 32.90
C GLU A 2 12.78 3.50 31.90
N ASP A 3 13.97 2.91 31.78
CA ASP A 3 15.06 3.46 30.96
C ASP A 3 14.84 3.37 29.44
N THR A 4 14.01 2.44 28.96
CA THR A 4 13.78 2.23 27.52
C THR A 4 12.84 3.25 26.89
N LYS A 5 11.93 3.85 27.66
CA LYS A 5 11.03 4.91 27.15
C LYS A 5 11.77 6.23 26.95
N SER A 6 12.72 6.54 27.83
CA SER A 6 13.51 7.78 27.76
C SER A 6 14.47 7.78 26.55
N GLY A 7 15.12 6.63 26.27
CA GLY A 7 16.03 6.50 25.12
C GLY A 7 15.32 6.64 23.76
N ALA A 8 14.12 6.10 23.61
CA ALA A 8 13.35 6.20 22.36
C ALA A 8 12.89 7.64 22.07
N ILE A 9 12.56 8.42 23.11
CA ILE A 9 12.18 9.83 22.98
C ILE A 9 13.40 10.67 22.57
N ILE A 10 14.55 10.43 23.19
CA ILE A 10 15.82 11.12 22.86
C ILE A 10 16.21 10.86 21.40
N ILE A 11 16.08 9.62 20.92
CA ILE A 11 16.38 9.27 19.52
C ILE A 11 15.41 9.98 18.56
N ALA A 12 14.11 10.04 18.90
CA ALA A 12 13.12 10.72 18.07
C ALA A 12 13.37 12.25 17.98
N GLU A 13 13.77 12.89 19.08
CA GLU A 13 14.12 14.31 19.11
C GLU A 13 15.41 14.61 18.33
N LEU A 14 16.43 13.74 18.47
CA LEU A 14 17.66 13.83 17.68
C LEU A 14 17.39 13.71 16.17
N ASN A 15 16.54 12.78 15.77
CA ASN A 15 16.14 12.63 14.36
C ASN A 15 15.40 13.86 13.82
N LYS A 16 14.56 14.49 14.66
CA LYS A 16 13.83 15.72 14.29
C LYS A 16 14.77 16.91 14.14
N LEU A 17 15.80 17.02 14.99
CA LEU A 17 16.86 18.03 14.90
C LEU A 17 17.73 17.84 13.65
N LEU A 18 18.16 16.61 13.36
CA LEU A 18 18.95 16.28 12.17
C LEU A 18 18.17 16.55 10.87
N SER A 19 16.87 16.24 10.85
CA SER A 19 15.99 16.55 9.73
C SER A 19 15.88 18.07 9.49
N LYS A 20 15.74 18.88 10.56
CA LYS A 20 15.73 20.35 10.45
C LYS A 20 17.06 20.91 9.95
N MET A 21 18.19 20.35 10.37
CA MET A 21 19.52 20.77 9.91
C MET A 21 19.76 20.48 8.42
N SER A 22 19.13 19.44 7.86
CA SER A 22 19.25 19.08 6.43
C SER A 22 18.75 20.15 5.45
N ASN A 23 17.98 21.14 5.94
CA ASN A 23 17.50 22.30 5.17
C ASN A 23 18.50 23.47 5.14
N HIS A 24 19.64 23.40 5.82
CA HIS A 24 20.76 24.34 5.64
C HIS A 24 21.85 23.65 4.84
N ARG A 25 22.65 24.39 4.07
CA ARG A 25 23.66 23.85 3.14
C ARG A 25 24.65 22.90 3.84
N ILE A 26 24.29 21.63 3.92
CA ILE A 26 25.11 20.55 4.46
C ILE A 26 26.08 20.13 3.35
N SER A 27 27.39 20.06 3.66
CA SER A 27 28.38 19.60 2.70
C SER A 27 28.09 18.17 2.23
N PRO A 28 28.48 17.79 1.00
CA PRO A 28 28.26 16.43 0.50
C PRO A 28 28.83 15.34 1.42
N GLU A 29 29.95 15.60 2.11
CA GLU A 29 30.55 14.68 3.08
C GLU A 29 29.68 14.53 4.34
N MET A 30 29.11 15.62 4.83
CA MET A 30 28.23 15.61 6.00
C MET A 30 26.87 14.99 5.64
N GLN A 31 26.37 15.15 4.41
CA GLN A 31 25.21 14.39 3.91
C GLN A 31 25.49 12.89 3.79
N LYS A 32 26.70 12.50 3.37
CA LYS A 32 27.13 11.09 3.35
C LYS A 32 27.23 10.53 4.77
N LEU A 33 27.74 11.30 5.73
CA LEU A 33 27.83 10.90 7.13
C LEU A 33 26.43 10.75 7.74
N ILE A 34 25.55 11.74 7.54
CA ILE A 34 24.14 11.66 7.96
C ILE A 34 23.49 10.45 7.33
N LYS A 35 23.54 10.24 6.00
CA LYS A 35 23.03 9.03 5.35
C LYS A 35 23.63 7.72 5.86
N LYS A 36 24.88 7.71 6.32
CA LYS A 36 25.55 6.52 6.87
C LYS A 36 25.06 6.20 8.29
N TYR A 37 24.74 7.21 9.10
CA TYR A 37 24.26 7.06 10.48
C TYR A 37 22.73 7.09 10.61
N THR A 38 22.03 7.70 9.64
CA THR A 38 20.58 7.61 9.38
C THR A 38 20.31 6.60 8.27
N LYS A 39 21.24 5.65 8.02
CA LYS A 39 20.91 4.42 7.31
C LYS A 39 19.97 3.68 8.24
N ASP A 40 18.72 4.10 8.16
CA ASP A 40 17.59 3.46 8.79
C ASP A 40 17.65 1.99 8.39
N GLU A 41 18.12 1.16 9.32
CA GLU A 41 17.80 -0.26 9.29
C GLU A 41 16.27 -0.47 9.39
N SER A 42 15.49 0.59 9.64
CA SER A 42 14.13 0.71 9.14
C SER A 42 14.09 1.03 7.64
N VAL A 43 14.65 0.12 6.82
CA VAL A 43 13.81 -0.34 5.69
C VAL A 43 12.51 -0.73 6.37
N ASN A 44 11.55 0.17 6.16
CA ASN A 44 10.39 0.38 7.02
C ASN A 44 9.82 -1.00 7.36
N ILE A 45 9.56 -1.32 8.63
CA ILE A 45 9.05 -2.65 9.00
C ILE A 45 7.83 -3.01 8.12
N ASP A 46 7.06 -1.99 7.75
CA ASP A 46 5.97 -2.05 6.78
C ASP A 46 6.41 -2.40 5.37
N ASP A 47 7.52 -1.87 4.84
CA ASP A 47 8.05 -2.22 3.52
C ASP A 47 8.53 -3.67 3.49
N ARG A 48 9.24 -4.14 4.53
CA ARG A 48 9.63 -5.57 4.63
C ARG A 48 8.41 -6.48 4.70
N ARG A 49 7.38 -6.08 5.46
CA ARG A 49 6.12 -6.80 5.54
C ARG A 49 5.37 -6.82 4.21
N ILE A 50 5.32 -5.70 3.50
CA ILE A 50 4.72 -5.59 2.16
C ILE A 50 5.46 -6.52 1.19
N MET A 51 6.80 -6.48 1.17
CA MET A 51 7.60 -7.34 0.31
C MET A 51 7.40 -8.82 0.63
N SER A 52 7.36 -9.19 1.90
CA SER A 52 7.07 -10.57 2.32
C SER A 52 5.68 -11.05 1.86
N GLN A 53 4.68 -10.17 1.86
CA GLN A 53 3.32 -10.50 1.41
C GLN A 53 3.18 -10.52 -0.13
N LEU A 54 3.98 -9.72 -0.83
CA LEU A 54 4.05 -9.76 -2.28
C LEU A 54 4.76 -11.02 -2.77
N GLY A 55 5.82 -11.46 -2.09
CA GLY A 55 6.69 -12.53 -2.56
C GLY A 55 7.28 -12.17 -3.92
N ASP A 56 7.22 -13.09 -4.87
CA ASP A 56 7.72 -12.90 -6.24
C ASP A 56 6.70 -12.18 -7.16
N PHE A 57 5.57 -11.73 -6.62
CA PHE A 57 4.54 -11.07 -7.42
C PHE A 57 4.99 -9.68 -7.89
N ASN A 58 5.26 -9.55 -9.19
CA ASN A 58 5.52 -8.26 -9.80
C ASN A 58 4.20 -7.54 -10.15
N TYR A 59 3.70 -6.75 -9.20
CA TYR A 59 2.42 -6.07 -9.36
C TYR A 59 2.37 -5.13 -10.58
N LYS A 60 3.51 -4.55 -11.02
CA LYS A 60 3.53 -3.64 -12.18
C LYS A 60 3.35 -4.34 -13.52
N GLN A 61 3.52 -5.66 -13.56
CA GLN A 61 3.34 -6.48 -14.76
C GLN A 61 2.00 -7.22 -14.78
N SER A 62 1.23 -7.17 -13.70
CA SER A 62 -0.04 -7.89 -13.58
C SER A 62 -1.13 -7.31 -14.47
N GLU A 63 -2.07 -8.14 -14.89
CA GLU A 63 -3.24 -7.69 -15.66
C GLU A 63 -4.14 -6.77 -14.83
N ALA A 64 -4.26 -7.05 -13.53
CA ALA A 64 -4.99 -6.19 -12.61
C ALA A 64 -4.43 -4.75 -12.59
N TYR A 65 -3.10 -4.60 -12.58
CA TYR A 65 -2.47 -3.27 -12.63
C TYR A 65 -2.71 -2.56 -13.95
N LYS A 66 -2.53 -3.25 -15.07
CA LYS A 66 -2.76 -2.68 -16.41
C LYS A 66 -4.19 -2.14 -16.54
N LYS A 67 -5.19 -2.94 -16.14
CA LYS A 67 -6.60 -2.50 -16.13
C LYS A 67 -6.84 -1.34 -15.17
N PHE A 68 -6.29 -1.42 -13.96
CA PHE A 68 -6.47 -0.38 -12.95
C PHE A 68 -5.93 0.98 -13.42
N ILE A 69 -4.73 1.01 -13.98
CA ILE A 69 -4.11 2.21 -14.55
C ILE A 69 -4.86 2.69 -15.80
N SER A 70 -5.35 1.77 -16.64
CA SER A 70 -6.17 2.14 -17.81
C SER A 70 -7.44 2.89 -17.39
N ARG A 71 -8.07 2.47 -16.29
CA ARG A 71 -9.32 3.08 -15.80
C ARG A 71 -9.12 4.39 -15.04
N PHE A 72 -8.10 4.49 -14.19
CA PHE A 72 -7.92 5.60 -13.24
C PHE A 72 -6.67 6.45 -13.49
N GLY A 73 -5.84 6.11 -14.46
CA GLY A 73 -4.55 6.76 -14.68
C GLY A 73 -3.47 6.31 -13.68
N ARG A 74 -2.30 6.95 -13.74
CA ARG A 74 -1.16 6.65 -12.85
C ARG A 74 -1.21 7.39 -11.51
N ASP A 75 -1.96 8.48 -11.43
CA ASP A 75 -2.04 9.36 -10.26
C ASP A 75 -3.33 9.13 -9.46
N PHE A 76 -3.77 7.87 -9.34
CA PHE A 76 -4.96 7.55 -8.57
C PHE A 76 -4.73 7.75 -7.08
N HIS A 77 -5.77 8.22 -6.38
CA HIS A 77 -5.71 8.42 -4.95
C HIS A 77 -5.82 7.09 -4.20
N HIS A 78 -5.20 7.01 -3.02
CA HIS A 78 -5.24 5.77 -2.22
C HIS A 78 -6.65 5.35 -1.80
N VAL A 79 -7.60 6.30 -1.78
CA VAL A 79 -9.01 6.02 -1.51
C VAL A 79 -9.62 5.14 -2.61
N THR A 80 -9.23 5.32 -3.87
CA THR A 80 -9.79 4.57 -5.01
C THR A 80 -9.67 3.06 -4.80
N TYR A 81 -8.47 2.55 -4.51
CA TYR A 81 -8.29 1.11 -4.33
C TYR A 81 -8.91 0.61 -3.02
N LYS A 82 -8.89 1.42 -1.94
CA LYS A 82 -9.52 1.04 -0.66
C LYS A 82 -11.02 0.86 -0.81
N THR A 83 -11.66 1.78 -1.54
CA THR A 83 -13.08 1.70 -1.84
C THR A 83 -13.39 0.50 -2.72
N LEU A 84 -12.63 0.27 -3.79
CA LEU A 84 -12.86 -0.91 -4.63
C LEU A 84 -12.76 -2.21 -3.83
N ILE A 85 -11.79 -2.32 -2.91
CA ILE A 85 -11.71 -3.46 -1.98
C ILE A 85 -12.95 -3.54 -1.10
N ASN A 86 -13.48 -2.42 -0.58
CA ASN A 86 -14.72 -2.44 0.20
C ASN A 86 -15.89 -2.98 -0.62
N VAL A 87 -16.07 -2.50 -1.85
CA VAL A 87 -17.15 -2.97 -2.75
C VAL A 87 -17.02 -4.46 -3.05
N MET A 88 -15.80 -4.95 -3.29
CA MET A 88 -15.56 -6.39 -3.47
C MET A 88 -15.91 -7.19 -2.21
N GLU A 89 -15.51 -6.70 -1.03
CA GLU A 89 -15.80 -7.37 0.24
C GLU A 89 -17.31 -7.37 0.56
N ASP A 90 -18.02 -6.28 0.28
CA ASP A 90 -19.47 -6.20 0.42
C ASP A 90 -20.17 -7.16 -0.55
N TYR A 91 -19.65 -7.30 -1.78
CA TYR A 91 -20.14 -8.31 -2.73
C TYR A 91 -20.06 -9.72 -2.13
N TYR A 92 -18.87 -10.13 -1.68
CA TYR A 92 -18.65 -11.47 -1.12
C TYR A 92 -19.48 -11.73 0.14
N LYS A 93 -19.70 -10.70 0.97
CA LYS A 93 -20.54 -10.82 2.17
C LYS A 93 -22.01 -11.09 1.81
N ASN A 94 -22.51 -10.45 0.76
CA ASN A 94 -23.90 -10.56 0.33
C ASN A 94 -24.13 -11.74 -0.63
N HIS A 95 -23.07 -12.28 -1.24
CA HIS A 95 -23.12 -13.39 -2.19
C HIS A 95 -22.07 -14.46 -1.84
N PRO A 96 -22.18 -15.12 -0.66
CA PRO A 96 -21.16 -16.06 -0.18
C PRO A 96 -21.03 -17.32 -1.06
N ASP A 97 -22.11 -17.72 -1.73
CA ASP A 97 -22.18 -18.95 -2.53
C ASP A 97 -22.18 -18.69 -4.05
N ASP A 98 -21.72 -17.50 -4.48
CA ASP A 98 -21.66 -17.16 -5.90
C ASP A 98 -20.72 -18.12 -6.67
N PRO A 99 -21.21 -18.86 -7.67
CA PRO A 99 -20.40 -19.82 -8.40
C PRO A 99 -19.39 -19.16 -9.35
N ILE A 100 -19.63 -17.91 -9.74
CA ILE A 100 -18.83 -17.13 -10.69
C ILE A 100 -17.72 -16.38 -9.94
N TYR A 101 -18.08 -15.68 -8.87
CA TYR A 101 -17.17 -14.80 -8.14
C TYR A 101 -16.79 -15.39 -6.79
N LYS A 102 -15.82 -16.32 -6.81
CA LYS A 102 -15.27 -16.90 -5.59
C LYS A 102 -14.14 -16.04 -5.03
N LYS A 103 -14.16 -15.82 -3.72
CA LYS A 103 -13.11 -15.09 -3.01
C LYS A 103 -11.86 -15.97 -2.86
N SER A 104 -10.70 -15.37 -3.08
CA SER A 104 -9.40 -15.99 -2.85
C SER A 104 -8.93 -15.79 -1.41
N ASP A 105 -8.41 -16.85 -0.79
CA ASP A 105 -7.84 -16.81 0.57
C ASP A 105 -6.38 -16.30 0.60
N LYS A 106 -5.76 -16.10 -0.56
CA LYS A 106 -4.33 -15.78 -0.69
C LYS A 106 -3.96 -14.41 -0.14
N THR A 107 -4.85 -13.43 -0.28
CA THR A 107 -4.60 -12.05 0.16
C THR A 107 -5.75 -11.57 1.04
N LYS A 108 -5.42 -11.21 2.28
CA LYS A 108 -6.41 -10.68 3.22
C LYS A 108 -6.76 -9.23 2.87
N PRO A 109 -8.06 -8.84 2.87
CA PRO A 109 -8.51 -7.49 2.51
C PRO A 109 -7.93 -6.41 3.43
N ARG A 110 -7.72 -6.72 4.72
CA ARG A 110 -7.07 -5.81 5.68
C ARG A 110 -5.65 -5.45 5.29
N GLU A 111 -4.91 -6.41 4.73
CA GLU A 111 -3.53 -6.20 4.28
C GLU A 111 -3.50 -5.48 2.92
N ALA A 112 -4.40 -5.87 2.02
CA ALA A 112 -4.57 -5.24 0.71
C ALA A 112 -4.77 -3.72 0.78
N LYS A 113 -5.43 -3.20 1.82
CA LYS A 113 -5.69 -1.75 1.99
C LYS A 113 -4.46 -0.93 2.41
N LYS A 114 -3.34 -1.57 2.77
CA LYS A 114 -2.15 -0.88 3.29
C LYS A 114 -1.28 -0.26 2.22
N SER A 115 -1.23 -0.85 1.04
CA SER A 115 -0.41 -0.36 -0.06
C SER A 115 -1.04 -0.67 -1.40
N THR A 116 -0.72 0.16 -2.40
CA THR A 116 -1.10 -0.07 -3.79
C THR A 116 -0.68 -1.46 -4.27
N ALA A 117 0.56 -1.88 -3.99
CA ALA A 117 1.06 -3.17 -4.48
C ALA A 117 0.24 -4.35 -3.94
N LEU A 118 -0.13 -4.33 -2.66
CA LEU A 118 -0.97 -5.35 -2.05
C LEU A 118 -2.42 -5.28 -2.52
N ALA A 119 -2.95 -4.08 -2.79
CA ALA A 119 -4.26 -3.90 -3.40
C ALA A 119 -4.32 -4.54 -4.80
N ILE A 120 -3.32 -4.27 -5.63
CA ILE A 120 -3.19 -4.88 -6.95
C ILE A 120 -3.06 -6.40 -6.86
N LYS A 121 -2.29 -6.92 -5.89
CA LYS A 121 -2.21 -8.36 -5.66
C LYS A 121 -3.57 -8.95 -5.29
N TYR A 122 -4.30 -8.28 -4.40
CA TYR A 122 -5.66 -8.68 -4.04
C TYR A 122 -6.61 -8.68 -5.24
N PHE A 123 -6.55 -7.67 -6.11
CA PHE A 123 -7.31 -7.63 -7.36
C PHE A 123 -6.92 -8.77 -8.29
N GLN A 124 -5.63 -9.07 -8.42
CA GLN A 124 -5.17 -10.19 -9.25
C GLN A 124 -5.61 -11.54 -8.70
N ASP A 125 -5.60 -11.72 -7.38
CA ASP A 125 -6.07 -12.94 -6.72
C ASP A 125 -7.59 -13.11 -6.83
N ASN A 126 -8.33 -12.01 -7.03
CA ASN A 126 -9.79 -11.96 -7.15
C ASN A 126 -10.23 -11.39 -8.51
N TYR A 127 -9.49 -11.72 -9.57
CA TYR A 127 -9.55 -11.05 -10.86
C TYR A 127 -10.94 -11.04 -11.52
N PRO A 128 -11.75 -12.13 -11.49
CA PRO A 128 -13.06 -12.12 -12.15
C PRO A 128 -14.01 -11.03 -11.62
N LEU A 129 -14.11 -10.87 -10.29
CA LEU A 129 -14.95 -9.84 -9.70
C LEU A 129 -14.35 -8.45 -9.91
N PHE A 130 -13.03 -8.32 -9.75
CA PHE A 130 -12.32 -7.08 -10.03
C PHE A 130 -12.56 -6.59 -11.46
N GLU A 131 -12.42 -7.48 -12.45
CA GLU A 131 -12.63 -7.18 -13.86
C GLU A 131 -14.07 -6.73 -14.14
N TYR A 132 -15.04 -7.45 -13.57
CA TYR A 132 -16.46 -7.08 -13.69
C TYR A 132 -16.73 -5.66 -13.14
N LEU A 133 -16.21 -5.35 -11.96
CA LEU A 133 -16.41 -4.06 -11.31
C LEU A 133 -15.71 -2.90 -12.04
N ILE A 134 -14.51 -3.13 -12.57
CA ILE A 134 -13.69 -2.05 -13.12
C ILE A 134 -14.02 -1.72 -14.59
N ASN A 135 -14.60 -2.65 -15.35
CA ASN A 135 -14.87 -2.48 -16.77
C ASN A 135 -15.99 -1.46 -17.08
N ASP A 136 -16.94 -1.23 -16.16
CA ASP A 136 -18.05 -0.28 -16.36
C ASP A 136 -18.12 0.74 -15.22
N ARG A 137 -18.31 2.03 -15.56
CA ARG A 137 -18.54 3.10 -14.57
C ARG A 137 -19.78 2.84 -13.72
N LYS A 138 -20.79 2.18 -14.27
CA LYS A 138 -22.01 1.80 -13.55
C LYS A 138 -21.72 0.80 -12.43
N ASN A 139 -20.70 -0.03 -12.59
CA ASN A 139 -20.33 -1.04 -11.62
C ASN A 139 -19.39 -0.48 -10.54
N PHE A 140 -18.61 0.55 -10.87
CA PHE A 140 -17.80 1.27 -9.91
C PHE A 140 -17.49 2.70 -10.37
N ASP A 141 -17.95 3.67 -9.56
CA ASP A 141 -17.60 5.08 -9.71
C ASP A 141 -17.10 5.67 -8.39
N VAL A 142 -15.88 6.20 -8.42
CA VAL A 142 -15.21 6.80 -7.26
C VAL A 142 -15.83 8.15 -6.91
N THR A 143 -16.45 8.84 -7.88
CA THR A 143 -17.07 10.16 -7.65
C THR A 143 -18.39 10.08 -6.90
N MET A 144 -18.98 8.89 -6.74
CA MET A 144 -20.18 8.72 -5.91
C MET A 144 -19.87 8.66 -4.39
N ILE A 145 -18.61 8.84 -4.02
CA ILE A 145 -18.07 8.52 -2.69
C ILE A 145 -17.50 9.78 -2.02
N PHE A 146 -17.48 10.90 -2.75
CA PHE A 146 -17.08 12.22 -2.28
C PHE A 146 -18.18 13.25 -2.56
#